data_AF-A0A2U2BHF8-F1
#
_entry.id   AF-A0A2U2BHF8-F1
#
_cell.length_a   1.000
_cell.length_b   1.000
_cell.length_c   1.000
_cell.angle_alpha   90.00
_cell.angle_beta   90.00
_cell.angle_gamma   90.00
#
_symmetry.space_group_name_H-M   'P 1'
#
loop_
_entity.id
_entity.type
_entity.pdbx_description
1 polymer ?
#
loop_
_entity_poly.entity_id
_entity_poly.type
_entity_poly.pdbx_seq_one_letter_code
_entity_poly.pdbx_strand_id
1 'polypeptide(L)'
;MKKLPWFRAYTEMVDDEKLRLLAFEDRWHFVALLCLKGQGVLNNDDPLMMRKVAVKLGIDARTLEDVARRLAEVGLVDQETLQPLNWDSRQMSSDTDPTNAERQRRYRKRKQDEEAAEIKQENEQSNGSGNALRNGDVTPLDIDTDKDKETDKEEKIKPRARAAAPAIDFSSWPAEPSPEVVADYLRHRKEIKAPLTQTAANRLGTEAQRAMAMGYSVDDFLAECMLRGWRGGKAEWLEQRSTPKPPGRMPTQAERNADWTARLWKGAAPVEKDMGVIDATAN
;
A
#
# COMPACT_ATOMS: atom_id res chain seq x y z
N MET A 1 -12.74 19.74 19.38
CA MET A 1 -12.89 18.41 18.75
C MET A 1 -11.59 17.63 18.89
N LYS A 2 -11.63 16.30 19.09
CA LYS A 2 -10.43 15.45 19.13
C LYS A 2 -9.80 15.36 17.74
N LYS A 3 -8.47 15.25 17.69
CA LYS A 3 -7.71 15.04 16.44
C LYS A 3 -8.14 13.72 15.79
N LEU A 4 -8.53 13.77 14.52
CA LEU A 4 -8.86 12.61 13.71
C LEU A 4 -7.63 12.15 12.90
N PRO A 5 -7.29 10.85 12.91
CA PRO A 5 -6.18 10.33 12.11
C PRO A 5 -6.52 10.29 10.61
N TRP A 6 -7.81 10.29 10.25
CA TRP A 6 -8.32 10.26 8.89
C TRP A 6 -9.71 10.90 8.84
N PHE A 7 -10.16 11.30 7.64
CA PHE A 7 -11.52 11.76 7.40
C PHE A 7 -12.11 11.02 6.20
N ARG A 8 -13.43 10.93 6.11
CA ARG A 8 -14.13 10.29 4.99
C ARG A 8 -14.19 11.23 3.80
N ALA A 9 -13.70 10.77 2.66
CA ALA A 9 -13.95 11.36 1.35
C ALA A 9 -14.98 10.50 0.61
N TYR A 10 -16.00 11.14 0.05
CA TYR A 10 -17.10 10.47 -0.62
C TYR A 10 -16.86 10.46 -2.14
N THR A 11 -17.29 9.40 -2.82
CA THR A 11 -17.11 9.25 -4.27
C THR A 11 -17.84 10.33 -5.07
N GLU A 12 -18.96 10.84 -4.56
CA GLU A 12 -19.72 11.96 -5.14
C GLU A 12 -18.93 13.27 -5.23
N MET A 13 -17.80 13.39 -4.51
CA MET A 13 -16.96 14.61 -4.51
C MET A 13 -16.44 14.98 -5.90
N VAL A 14 -16.32 14.00 -6.81
CA VAL A 14 -15.92 14.23 -8.22
C VAL A 14 -17.03 14.91 -9.02
N ASP A 15 -18.28 14.65 -8.67
CA ASP A 15 -19.46 15.15 -9.36
C ASP A 15 -20.15 16.31 -8.65
N ASP A 16 -19.71 16.66 -7.45
CA ASP A 16 -20.21 17.74 -6.64
C ASP A 16 -20.13 19.09 -7.39
N GLU A 17 -21.29 19.70 -7.60
CA GLU A 17 -21.45 20.94 -8.37
C GLU A 17 -20.62 22.08 -7.78
N LYS A 18 -20.57 22.18 -6.44
CA LYS A 18 -19.79 23.20 -5.74
C LYS A 18 -18.30 23.06 -6.06
N LEU A 19 -17.76 21.84 -5.99
CA LEU A 19 -16.35 21.62 -6.33
C LEU A 19 -16.05 21.80 -7.82
N ARG A 20 -17.02 21.54 -8.70
CA ARG A 20 -16.87 21.78 -10.14
C ARG A 20 -16.79 23.26 -10.51
N LEU A 21 -17.48 24.13 -9.76
CA LEU A 21 -17.42 25.59 -9.94
C LEU A 21 -16.06 26.20 -9.55
N LEU A 22 -15.26 25.49 -8.75
CA LEU A 22 -13.94 25.96 -8.34
C LEU A 22 -12.85 25.73 -9.39
N ALA A 23 -11.85 26.61 -9.36
CA ALA A 23 -10.57 26.39 -10.04
C ALA A 23 -9.87 25.13 -9.51
N PHE A 24 -9.03 24.51 -10.34
CA PHE A 24 -8.38 23.24 -10.01
C PHE A 24 -7.52 23.33 -8.73
N GLU A 25 -6.88 24.48 -8.52
CA GLU A 25 -6.08 24.78 -7.34
C GLU A 25 -6.94 24.80 -6.08
N ASP A 26 -8.10 25.46 -6.13
CA ASP A 26 -9.00 25.62 -4.98
C ASP A 26 -9.64 24.31 -4.54
N ARG A 27 -9.81 23.34 -5.46
CA ARG A 27 -10.24 21.97 -5.10
C ARG A 27 -9.23 21.31 -4.16
N TRP A 28 -7.92 21.48 -4.41
CA TRP A 28 -6.89 20.99 -3.50
C TRP A 28 -6.87 21.75 -2.18
N HIS A 29 -7.01 23.09 -2.23
CA HIS A 29 -7.07 23.89 -1.01
C HIS A 29 -8.24 23.48 -0.10
N PHE A 30 -9.40 23.15 -0.66
CA PHE A 30 -10.52 22.61 0.10
C PHE A 30 -10.17 21.28 0.79
N VAL A 31 -9.57 20.33 0.05
CA VAL A 31 -9.10 19.06 0.64
C VAL A 31 -8.07 19.30 1.75
N ALA A 32 -7.15 20.24 1.56
CA ALA A 32 -6.19 20.61 2.58
C ALA A 32 -6.86 21.17 3.84
N LEU A 33 -7.88 22.03 3.71
CA LEU A 33 -8.65 22.53 4.85
C LEU A 33 -9.40 21.40 5.60
N LEU A 34 -9.95 20.41 4.89
CA LEU A 34 -10.52 19.21 5.51
C LEU A 34 -9.48 18.45 6.35
N CYS A 35 -8.25 18.28 5.84
CA CYS A 35 -7.15 17.70 6.61
C CYS A 35 -6.83 18.53 7.87
N LEU A 36 -6.82 19.86 7.77
CA LEU A 36 -6.52 20.75 8.89
C LEU A 36 -7.61 20.74 9.96
N LYS A 37 -8.88 20.64 9.55
CA LYS A 37 -10.01 20.39 10.47
C LYS A 37 -9.83 19.08 11.22
N GLY A 38 -9.53 17.99 10.50
CA GLY A 38 -9.26 16.68 11.10
C GLY A 38 -8.07 16.71 12.06
N GLN A 39 -7.00 17.42 11.72
CA GLN A 39 -5.84 17.63 12.61
C GLN A 39 -6.17 18.46 13.85
N GLY A 40 -7.28 19.19 13.84
CA GLY A 40 -7.70 20.09 14.91
C GLY A 40 -7.07 21.47 14.87
N VAL A 41 -6.41 21.85 13.76
CA VAL A 41 -5.76 23.16 13.60
C VAL A 41 -6.80 24.28 13.62
N LEU A 42 -7.95 24.05 12.98
CA LEU A 42 -9.04 25.02 12.87
C LEU A 42 -9.91 25.11 14.14
N ASN A 43 -9.72 24.20 15.11
CA ASN A 43 -10.56 24.15 16.32
C ASN A 43 -10.01 25.00 17.47
N ASN A 44 -8.82 25.58 17.32
CA ASN A 44 -8.20 26.40 18.35
C ASN A 44 -8.49 27.87 18.01
N ASP A 45 -8.97 28.65 18.98
CA ASP A 45 -9.08 30.11 18.91
C ASP A 45 -7.70 30.77 19.03
N ASP A 46 -6.77 30.32 18.19
CA ASP A 46 -5.41 30.84 18.12
C ASP A 46 -5.40 32.09 17.23
N PRO A 47 -4.94 33.26 17.73
CA PRO A 47 -4.79 34.47 16.92
C PRO A 47 -3.93 34.28 15.67
N LEU A 48 -3.05 33.26 15.66
CA LEU A 48 -2.18 32.92 14.53
C LEU A 48 -2.73 31.78 13.67
N MET A 49 -3.98 31.35 13.85
CA MET A 49 -4.58 30.24 13.11
C MET A 49 -4.44 30.43 11.59
N MET A 50 -4.83 31.59 11.07
CA MET A 50 -4.72 31.90 9.63
C MET A 50 -3.28 31.79 9.11
N ARG A 51 -2.31 32.30 9.88
CA ARG A 51 -0.90 32.20 9.52
C ARG A 51 -0.39 30.76 9.54
N LYS A 52 -0.83 29.96 10.51
CA LYS A 52 -0.52 28.52 10.58
C LYS A 52 -1.12 27.75 9.40
N VAL A 53 -2.35 28.09 9.01
CA VAL A 53 -3.02 27.51 7.84
C VAL A 53 -2.24 27.87 6.57
N ALA A 54 -1.92 29.15 6.36
CA ALA A 54 -1.16 29.63 5.21
C ALA A 54 0.18 28.88 5.06
N VAL A 55 0.95 28.76 6.15
CA VAL A 55 2.21 28.01 6.18
C VAL A 55 2.01 26.53 5.84
N LYS A 56 0.93 25.89 6.33
CA LYS A 56 0.65 24.48 6.04
C LYS A 56 0.18 24.24 4.60
N LEU A 57 -0.53 25.20 4.01
CA LEU A 57 -0.94 25.17 2.61
C LEU A 57 0.21 25.57 1.66
N GLY A 58 1.26 26.20 2.18
CA GLY A 58 2.39 26.69 1.38
C GLY A 58 2.06 27.94 0.57
N ILE A 59 1.10 28.74 1.04
CA ILE A 59 0.64 29.97 0.39
C ILE A 59 0.83 31.18 1.33
N ASP A 60 0.88 32.38 0.78
CA ASP A 60 0.90 33.60 1.59
C ASP A 60 -0.50 33.93 2.16
N ALA A 61 -0.54 34.85 3.12
CA ALA A 61 -1.78 35.19 3.82
C ALA A 61 -2.85 35.83 2.92
N ARG A 62 -2.45 36.63 1.93
CA ARG A 62 -3.41 37.28 1.01
C ARG A 62 -4.02 36.24 0.07
N THR A 63 -3.18 35.35 -0.45
CA THR A 63 -3.66 34.21 -1.25
C THR A 63 -4.62 33.33 -0.45
N LEU A 64 -4.36 33.10 0.84
CA LEU A 64 -5.28 32.36 1.71
C LEU A 64 -6.63 33.08 1.87
N GLU A 65 -6.64 34.40 2.07
CA GLU A 65 -7.88 35.19 2.16
C GLU A 65 -8.72 35.09 0.87
N ASP A 66 -8.06 35.14 -0.29
CA ASP A 66 -8.72 34.96 -1.58
C ASP A 66 -9.28 33.54 -1.78
N VAL A 67 -8.52 32.51 -1.38
CA VAL A 67 -8.99 31.12 -1.38
C VAL A 67 -10.19 30.97 -0.44
N ALA A 68 -10.12 31.52 0.76
CA ALA A 68 -11.22 31.48 1.73
C ALA A 68 -12.49 32.13 1.17
N ARG A 69 -12.36 33.30 0.54
CA ARG A 69 -13.47 33.99 -0.13
C ARG A 69 -14.11 33.15 -1.23
N ARG A 70 -13.30 32.56 -2.14
CA ARG A 70 -13.82 31.72 -3.23
C ARG A 70 -14.50 30.44 -2.73
N LEU A 71 -13.95 29.80 -1.69
CA LEU A 71 -14.56 28.62 -1.08
C LEU A 71 -15.85 28.93 -0.32
N ALA A 72 -15.93 30.12 0.29
CA ALA A 72 -17.12 30.60 0.98
C ALA A 72 -18.24 31.01 0.02
N GLU A 73 -17.90 31.62 -1.12
CA GLU A 73 -18.86 32.00 -2.16
C GLU A 73 -19.66 30.79 -2.68
N VAL A 74 -19.00 29.64 -2.80
CA VAL A 74 -19.62 28.38 -3.22
C VAL A 74 -20.29 27.62 -2.05
N GLY A 75 -20.12 28.12 -0.81
CA GLY A 75 -20.73 27.55 0.38
C GLY A 75 -20.16 26.19 0.76
N LEU A 76 -18.83 26.03 0.65
CA LEU A 76 -18.11 24.86 1.15
C LEU A 76 -17.50 25.10 2.53
N VAL A 77 -17.05 26.33 2.78
CA VAL A 77 -16.27 26.72 3.95
C VAL A 77 -16.76 28.07 4.47
N ASP A 78 -16.69 28.28 5.78
CA ASP A 78 -16.91 29.60 6.39
C ASP A 78 -15.70 30.53 6.18
N GLN A 79 -15.94 31.77 5.76
CA GLN A 79 -14.87 32.68 5.36
C GLN A 79 -13.95 33.08 6.54
N GLU A 80 -14.51 33.29 7.73
CA GLU A 80 -13.78 33.80 8.89
C GLU A 80 -13.06 32.68 9.66
N THR A 81 -13.72 31.54 9.80
CA THR A 81 -13.21 30.43 10.62
C THR A 81 -12.51 29.33 9.81
N LEU A 82 -12.62 29.38 8.47
CA LEU A 82 -12.21 28.33 7.54
C LEU A 82 -12.85 26.96 7.82
N GLN A 83 -13.96 26.94 8.56
CA GLN A 83 -14.64 25.71 8.95
C GLN A 83 -15.45 25.14 7.78
N PRO A 84 -15.27 23.86 7.41
CA PRO A 84 -16.12 23.23 6.40
C PRO A 84 -17.56 23.10 6.91
N LEU A 85 -18.53 23.64 6.16
CA LEU A 85 -19.92 23.75 6.61
C LEU A 85 -20.59 22.38 6.84
N ASN A 86 -20.37 21.43 5.93
CA ASN A 86 -21.00 20.10 5.98
C ASN A 86 -20.15 19.05 6.71
N TRP A 87 -19.18 19.46 7.53
CA TRP A 87 -18.25 18.55 8.20
C TRP A 87 -18.96 17.49 9.05
N ASP A 88 -19.80 17.90 9.98
CA ASP A 88 -20.43 16.98 10.96
C ASP A 88 -21.42 16.01 10.31
N SER A 89 -22.08 16.44 9.23
CA SER A 89 -22.96 15.55 8.45
C SER A 89 -22.20 14.46 7.68
N ARG A 90 -20.94 14.73 7.33
CA ARG A 90 -20.09 13.87 6.50
C ARG A 90 -19.10 13.04 7.33
N GLN A 91 -18.82 13.42 8.57
CA GLN A 91 -17.93 12.67 9.44
C GLN A 91 -18.73 11.91 10.49
N MET A 92 -18.63 10.57 10.48
CA MET A 92 -19.36 9.72 11.42
C MET A 92 -18.72 9.82 12.82
N SER A 93 -19.51 10.14 13.83
CA SER A 93 -19.05 10.28 15.22
C SER A 93 -18.36 9.02 15.77
N SER A 94 -18.72 7.83 15.27
CA SER A 94 -18.08 6.56 15.63
C SER A 94 -16.60 6.48 15.26
N ASP A 95 -16.16 7.23 14.25
CA ASP A 95 -14.76 7.25 13.81
C ASP A 95 -13.86 7.98 14.81
N THR A 96 -14.47 8.75 15.71
CA THR A 96 -13.78 9.46 16.80
C THR A 96 -13.63 8.56 18.03
N ASP A 97 -14.17 7.33 18.03
CA ASP A 97 -14.16 6.44 19.19
C ASP A 97 -12.95 5.47 19.16
N PRO A 98 -11.88 5.76 19.92
CA PRO A 98 -10.71 4.88 20.02
C PRO A 98 -11.04 3.53 20.69
N THR A 99 -12.16 3.44 21.41
CA THR A 99 -12.54 2.25 22.16
C THR A 99 -13.30 1.23 21.30
N ASN A 100 -13.79 1.60 20.12
CA ASN A 100 -14.48 0.68 19.22
C ASN A 100 -13.54 -0.43 18.71
N ALA A 101 -12.32 -0.07 18.31
CA ALA A 101 -11.31 -1.04 17.89
C ALA A 101 -10.98 -2.04 19.02
N GLU A 102 -10.85 -1.55 20.25
CA GLU A 102 -10.58 -2.38 21.42
C GLU A 102 -11.79 -3.25 21.80
N ARG A 103 -13.02 -2.72 21.72
CA ARG A 103 -14.25 -3.50 21.93
C ARG A 103 -14.39 -4.62 20.89
N GLN A 104 -14.14 -4.33 19.60
CA GLN A 104 -14.16 -5.34 18.56
C GLN A 104 -13.07 -6.40 18.75
N ARG A 105 -11.85 -6.01 19.18
CA ARG A 105 -10.79 -6.98 19.51
C ARG A 105 -11.22 -7.92 20.63
N ARG A 106 -11.82 -7.39 21.71
CA ARG A 106 -12.33 -8.20 22.83
C ARG A 106 -13.46 -9.13 22.39
N TYR A 107 -14.39 -8.63 21.58
CA TYR A 107 -15.48 -9.44 21.02
C TYR A 107 -14.96 -10.58 20.15
N ARG A 108 -14.03 -10.29 19.21
CA ARG A 108 -13.40 -11.31 18.35
C ARG A 108 -12.62 -12.34 19.18
N LYS A 109 -11.89 -11.90 20.20
CA LYS A 109 -11.16 -12.81 21.10
C LYS A 109 -12.12 -13.73 21.84
N ARG A 110 -13.21 -13.20 22.40
CA ARG A 110 -14.24 -14.01 23.05
C ARG A 110 -14.85 -15.05 22.11
N LYS A 111 -15.18 -14.65 20.87
CA LYS A 111 -15.71 -15.59 19.88
C LYS A 111 -14.71 -16.69 19.51
N GLN A 112 -13.42 -16.35 19.39
CA GLN A 112 -12.35 -17.34 19.18
C GLN A 112 -12.18 -18.29 20.37
N ASP A 113 -12.24 -17.76 21.60
CA ASP A 113 -12.13 -18.57 22.82
C ASP A 113 -13.36 -19.49 22.99
N GLU A 114 -14.56 -19.01 22.62
CA GLU A 114 -15.81 -19.78 22.60
C GLU A 114 -15.75 -20.89 21.54
N GLU A 115 -15.36 -20.59 20.30
CA GLU A 115 -15.20 -21.57 19.21
C GLU A 115 -14.11 -22.62 19.53
N ALA A 116 -12.99 -22.19 20.12
CA ALA A 116 -11.94 -23.11 20.56
C ALA A 116 -12.38 -23.99 21.74
N ALA A 117 -13.32 -23.54 22.57
CA ALA A 117 -13.89 -24.35 23.65
C ALA A 117 -14.90 -25.38 23.11
N GLU A 118 -15.73 -25.01 22.12
CA GLU A 118 -16.65 -25.92 21.45
C GLU A 118 -15.90 -27.05 20.71
N ILE A 119 -14.83 -26.73 19.96
CA ILE A 119 -13.99 -27.73 19.27
C ILE A 119 -13.29 -28.68 20.26
N LYS A 120 -12.92 -28.19 21.45
CA LYS A 120 -12.34 -29.04 22.51
C LYS A 120 -13.39 -29.99 23.11
N GLN A 121 -14.60 -29.50 23.37
CA GLN A 121 -15.68 -30.34 23.90
C GLN A 121 -16.12 -31.42 22.90
N GLU A 122 -16.16 -31.10 21.60
CA GLU A 122 -16.51 -32.06 20.54
C GLU A 122 -15.43 -33.15 20.37
N ASN A 123 -14.14 -32.79 20.42
CA ASN A 123 -13.05 -33.76 20.40
C ASN A 123 -13.01 -34.66 21.65
N GLU A 124 -13.31 -34.11 22.84
CA GLU A 124 -13.36 -34.89 24.09
C GLU A 124 -14.55 -35.87 24.13
N GLN A 125 -15.69 -35.53 23.54
CA GLN A 125 -16.86 -36.41 23.45
C GLN A 125 -16.70 -37.52 22.39
N SER A 126 -15.90 -37.32 21.35
CA SER A 126 -15.64 -38.35 20.32
C SER A 126 -14.66 -39.45 20.76
N ASN A 127 -13.86 -39.23 21.81
CA ASN A 127 -12.87 -40.20 22.31
C ASN A 127 -13.46 -41.29 23.24
N GLY A 128 -14.79 -41.37 23.38
CA GLY A 128 -15.49 -42.34 24.24
C GLY A 128 -15.97 -43.63 23.56
N SER A 129 -15.81 -43.79 22.24
CA SER A 129 -16.21 -45.02 21.53
C SER A 129 -15.10 -45.44 20.56
N GLY A 130 -14.35 -46.46 20.95
CA GLY A 130 -13.17 -46.91 20.20
C GLY A 130 -13.49 -47.49 18.84
N ASN A 131 -12.66 -47.16 17.85
CA ASN A 131 -12.40 -48.05 16.72
C ASN A 131 -10.90 -48.04 16.39
N ALA A 132 -10.18 -49.04 16.91
CA ALA A 132 -8.72 -49.18 16.82
C ALA A 132 -8.22 -49.68 15.45
N LEU A 133 -8.88 -49.32 14.35
CA LEU A 133 -8.48 -49.72 12.99
C LEU A 133 -8.77 -48.62 11.98
N ARG A 134 -7.79 -47.74 11.74
CA ARG A 134 -7.45 -47.11 10.44
C ARG A 134 -6.28 -46.15 10.61
N ASN A 135 -5.08 -46.62 10.26
CA ASN A 135 -3.98 -45.73 9.88
C ASN A 135 -4.25 -45.24 8.46
N GLY A 136 -4.46 -43.94 8.33
CA GLY A 136 -4.44 -43.21 7.06
C GLY A 136 -4.11 -41.77 7.42
N ASP A 137 -2.90 -41.34 7.09
CA ASP A 137 -2.37 -40.01 7.38
C ASP A 137 -3.17 -38.98 6.55
N VAL A 138 -4.29 -38.51 7.10
CA VAL A 138 -5.10 -37.45 6.50
C VAL A 138 -4.56 -36.15 7.05
N THR A 139 -3.82 -35.44 6.20
CA THR A 139 -3.36 -34.07 6.42
C THR A 139 -4.53 -33.19 6.87
N PRO A 140 -4.44 -32.50 8.03
CA PRO A 140 -5.36 -31.43 8.37
C PRO A 140 -5.31 -30.36 7.28
N LEU A 141 -6.48 -29.87 6.83
CA LEU A 141 -6.54 -28.68 5.99
C LEU A 141 -6.11 -27.48 6.85
N ASP A 142 -4.94 -26.93 6.54
CA ASP A 142 -4.46 -25.65 7.08
C ASP A 142 -5.44 -24.55 6.65
N ILE A 143 -6.31 -24.14 7.58
CA ILE A 143 -7.08 -22.91 7.44
C ILE A 143 -6.12 -21.76 7.71
N ASP A 144 -5.58 -21.24 6.61
CA ASP A 144 -4.70 -20.08 6.55
C ASP A 144 -5.39 -18.87 7.19
N THR A 145 -4.93 -18.47 8.38
CA THR A 145 -5.29 -17.19 8.99
C THR A 145 -4.02 -16.46 9.35
N ASP A 146 -3.54 -15.67 8.37
CA ASP A 146 -2.54 -14.62 8.56
C ASP A 146 -2.84 -13.80 9.81
N LYS A 147 -1.89 -13.82 10.76
CA LYS A 147 -1.86 -12.88 11.86
C LYS A 147 -0.43 -12.53 12.22
N ASP A 148 0.08 -11.52 11.52
CA ASP A 148 1.18 -10.69 12.01
C ASP A 148 0.82 -10.14 13.40
N LYS A 149 1.61 -10.55 14.40
CA LYS A 149 1.78 -9.74 15.60
C LYS A 149 3.12 -10.01 16.25
N GLU A 150 4.03 -9.05 16.08
CA GLU A 150 5.16 -8.84 16.96
C GLU A 150 4.69 -8.79 18.43
N THR A 151 5.37 -9.53 19.30
CA THR A 151 5.73 -9.05 20.64
C THR A 151 6.78 -9.98 21.25
N ASP A 152 7.92 -9.38 21.60
CA ASP A 152 8.98 -9.96 22.40
C ASP A 152 8.44 -10.56 23.71
N LYS A 153 8.90 -11.79 24.01
CA LYS A 153 9.27 -12.20 25.36
C LYS A 153 10.18 -13.43 25.29
N GLU A 154 11.37 -13.26 25.85
CA GLU A 154 12.40 -14.28 26.02
C GLU A 154 11.89 -15.43 26.91
N GLU A 155 11.85 -16.65 26.37
CA GLU A 155 12.03 -17.85 27.17
C GLU A 155 13.03 -18.79 26.48
N LYS A 156 14.11 -19.09 27.22
CA LYS A 156 15.21 -19.97 26.82
C LYS A 156 14.71 -21.42 26.71
N ILE A 157 14.33 -21.82 25.51
CA ILE A 157 14.14 -23.24 25.17
C ILE A 157 15.41 -23.73 24.46
N LYS A 158 16.06 -24.76 25.04
CA LYS A 158 17.27 -25.41 24.50
C LYS A 158 17.01 -25.87 23.05
N PRO A 159 17.92 -25.61 22.08
CA PRO A 159 17.68 -26.00 20.71
C PRO A 159 17.77 -27.53 20.58
N ARG A 160 16.62 -28.15 20.32
CA ARG A 160 16.53 -29.50 19.76
C ARG A 160 17.23 -29.45 18.41
N ALA A 161 18.22 -30.32 18.19
CA ALA A 161 18.99 -30.38 16.95
C ALA A 161 18.04 -30.41 15.76
N ARG A 162 18.02 -29.32 14.97
CA ARG A 162 17.29 -29.28 13.70
C ARG A 162 17.97 -30.27 12.78
N ALA A 163 17.22 -31.25 12.29
CA ALA A 163 17.64 -32.05 11.15
C ALA A 163 18.13 -31.08 10.06
N ALA A 164 19.30 -31.38 9.48
CA ALA A 164 19.89 -30.55 8.44
C ALA A 164 18.85 -30.32 7.34
N ALA A 165 18.57 -29.06 7.03
CA ALA A 165 17.71 -28.73 5.90
C ALA A 165 18.32 -29.39 4.64
N PRO A 166 17.48 -29.93 3.73
CA PRO A 166 17.99 -30.52 2.50
C PRO A 166 18.82 -29.48 1.75
N ALA A 167 19.96 -29.92 1.20
CA ALA A 167 20.78 -29.09 0.33
C ALA A 167 19.91 -28.55 -0.82
N ILE A 168 20.04 -27.26 -1.14
CA ILE A 168 19.28 -26.65 -2.23
C ILE A 168 19.77 -27.27 -3.55
N ASP A 169 18.82 -27.77 -4.34
CA ASP A 169 19.09 -28.32 -5.66
C ASP A 169 19.12 -27.19 -6.71
N PHE A 170 20.20 -27.12 -7.48
CA PHE A 170 20.41 -26.16 -8.57
C PHE A 170 20.36 -26.82 -9.95
N SER A 171 19.98 -28.10 -10.06
CA SER A 171 19.91 -28.86 -11.32
C SER A 171 19.03 -28.23 -12.40
N SER A 172 18.06 -27.39 -12.01
CA SER A 172 17.15 -26.68 -12.90
C SER A 172 17.75 -25.42 -13.54
N TRP A 173 19.01 -25.09 -13.25
CA TRP A 173 19.67 -23.88 -13.70
C TRP A 173 20.34 -24.09 -15.07
N PRO A 174 20.45 -23.04 -15.89
CA PRO A 174 20.92 -23.17 -17.27
C PRO A 174 22.44 -23.42 -17.35
N ALA A 175 23.17 -23.14 -16.28
CA ALA A 175 24.55 -23.53 -16.03
C ALA A 175 24.72 -23.72 -14.51
N GLU A 176 25.51 -24.69 -14.10
CA GLU A 176 25.82 -24.89 -12.68
C GLU A 176 26.63 -23.69 -12.16
N PRO A 177 26.12 -22.91 -11.19
CA PRO A 177 26.86 -21.79 -10.62
C PRO A 177 28.11 -22.28 -9.88
N SER A 178 29.17 -21.47 -9.87
CA SER A 178 30.39 -21.82 -9.17
C SER A 178 30.11 -22.09 -7.67
N PRO A 179 30.68 -23.15 -7.07
CA PRO A 179 30.49 -23.48 -5.66
C PRO A 179 30.80 -22.32 -4.70
N GLU A 180 31.78 -21.47 -5.07
CA GLU A 180 32.17 -20.29 -4.31
C GLU A 180 31.05 -19.22 -4.31
N VAL A 181 30.47 -18.94 -5.49
CA VAL A 181 29.39 -17.96 -5.66
C VAL A 181 28.11 -18.41 -4.95
N VAL A 182 27.81 -19.71 -4.99
CA VAL A 182 26.69 -20.29 -4.23
C VAL A 182 26.89 -20.14 -2.73
N ALA A 183 28.09 -20.42 -2.22
CA ALA A 183 28.40 -20.28 -0.81
C ALA A 183 28.25 -18.82 -0.33
N ASP A 184 28.73 -17.88 -1.14
CA ASP A 184 28.61 -16.45 -0.87
C ASP A 184 27.16 -15.98 -0.91
N TYR A 185 26.39 -16.45 -1.88
CA TYR A 185 24.97 -16.12 -2.01
C TYR A 185 24.14 -16.64 -0.83
N LEU A 186 24.41 -17.86 -0.37
CA LEU A 186 23.76 -18.43 0.81
C LEU A 186 24.12 -17.67 2.10
N ARG A 187 25.38 -17.22 2.22
CA ARG A 187 25.82 -16.36 3.34
C ARG A 187 25.08 -15.02 3.32
N HIS A 188 25.01 -14.36 2.16
CA HIS A 188 24.26 -13.12 1.97
C HIS A 188 22.78 -13.26 2.35
N ARG A 189 22.12 -14.32 1.86
CA ARG A 189 20.71 -14.65 2.19
C ARG A 189 20.48 -14.84 3.69
N LYS A 190 21.47 -15.41 4.41
CA LYS A 190 21.41 -15.58 5.87
C LYS A 190 21.55 -14.23 6.61
N GLU A 191 22.45 -13.35 6.16
CA GLU A 191 22.66 -12.03 6.77
C GLU A 191 21.43 -11.12 6.65
N ILE A 192 20.77 -11.12 5.50
CA ILE A 192 19.51 -10.37 5.27
C ILE A 192 18.28 -11.06 5.85
N LYS A 193 18.48 -12.13 6.64
CA LYS A 193 17.46 -12.95 7.32
C LYS A 193 16.39 -13.51 6.37
N ALA A 194 16.77 -13.86 5.16
CA ALA A 194 15.90 -14.46 4.16
C ALA A 194 16.54 -15.77 3.66
N PRO A 195 16.43 -16.91 4.37
CA PRO A 195 17.01 -18.17 3.91
C PRO A 195 16.47 -18.57 2.52
N LEU A 196 17.30 -19.19 1.69
CA LEU A 196 16.89 -19.63 0.35
C LEU A 196 16.03 -20.91 0.49
N THR A 197 14.85 -20.91 -0.13
CA THR A 197 13.97 -22.09 -0.22
C THR A 197 14.12 -22.73 -1.61
N GLN A 198 13.81 -24.02 -1.75
CA GLN A 198 13.90 -24.71 -3.05
C GLN A 198 13.03 -24.04 -4.11
N THR A 199 11.82 -23.60 -3.75
CA THR A 199 10.92 -22.86 -4.66
C THR A 199 11.53 -21.54 -5.13
N ALA A 200 12.24 -20.82 -4.25
CA ALA A 200 12.93 -19.59 -4.61
C ALA A 200 14.13 -19.87 -5.51
N ALA A 201 14.87 -20.95 -5.27
CA ALA A 201 15.97 -21.40 -6.12
C ALA A 201 15.50 -21.77 -7.53
N ASN A 202 14.37 -22.49 -7.65
CA ASN A 202 13.78 -22.84 -8.96
C ASN A 202 13.37 -21.59 -9.75
N ARG A 203 12.72 -20.62 -9.08
CA ARG A 203 12.36 -19.34 -9.72
C ARG A 203 13.58 -18.53 -10.13
N LEU A 204 14.62 -18.51 -9.29
CA LEU A 204 15.87 -17.83 -9.61
C LEU A 204 16.59 -18.48 -10.80
N GLY A 205 16.50 -19.81 -10.95
CA GLY A 205 16.99 -20.54 -12.13
C GLY A 205 16.29 -20.10 -13.42
N THR A 206 14.97 -19.87 -13.40
CA THR A 206 14.25 -19.35 -14.58
C THR A 206 14.69 -17.94 -14.97
N GLU A 207 15.01 -17.09 -13.99
CA GLU A 207 15.56 -15.75 -14.25
C GLU A 207 17.02 -15.81 -14.72
N ALA A 208 17.83 -16.73 -14.18
CA ALA A 208 19.18 -16.99 -14.65
C ALA A 208 19.19 -17.47 -16.12
N GLN A 209 18.20 -18.27 -16.53
CA GLN A 209 18.03 -18.69 -17.92
C GLN A 209 17.75 -17.51 -18.86
N ARG A 210 16.92 -16.56 -18.42
CA ARG A 210 16.69 -15.32 -19.16
C ARG A 210 17.92 -14.42 -19.17
N ALA A 211 18.65 -14.33 -18.05
CA ALA A 211 19.93 -13.61 -17.95
C ALA A 211 20.96 -14.15 -18.96
N MET A 212 21.09 -15.47 -19.06
CA MET A 212 21.91 -16.15 -20.06
C MET A 212 21.48 -15.86 -21.50
N ALA A 213 20.17 -15.81 -21.76
CA ALA A 213 19.65 -15.42 -23.09
C ALA A 213 20.02 -13.98 -23.48
N MET A 214 20.29 -13.11 -22.50
CA MET A 214 20.76 -11.73 -22.71
C MET A 214 22.29 -11.59 -22.65
N GLY A 215 23.03 -12.70 -22.55
CA GLY A 215 24.50 -12.72 -22.56
C GLY A 215 25.17 -12.54 -21.19
N TYR A 216 24.44 -12.60 -20.08
CA TYR A 216 25.03 -12.61 -18.74
C TYR A 216 25.25 -14.03 -18.24
N SER A 217 26.39 -14.30 -17.60
CA SER A 217 26.60 -15.59 -16.95
C SER A 217 25.74 -15.72 -15.69
N VAL A 218 25.50 -16.97 -15.25
CA VAL A 218 24.79 -17.27 -14.00
C VAL A 218 25.53 -16.67 -12.80
N ASP A 219 26.85 -16.73 -12.81
CA ASP A 219 27.70 -16.20 -11.74
C ASP A 219 27.63 -14.67 -11.69
N ASP A 220 27.68 -13.99 -12.84
CA ASP A 220 27.52 -12.52 -12.90
C ASP A 220 26.15 -12.09 -12.37
N PHE A 221 25.09 -12.84 -12.70
CA PHE A 221 23.75 -12.57 -12.23
C PHE A 221 23.63 -12.67 -10.70
N LEU A 222 24.22 -13.70 -10.09
CA LEU A 222 24.27 -13.87 -8.64
C LEU A 222 25.15 -12.81 -7.97
N ALA A 223 26.29 -12.47 -8.57
CA ALA A 223 27.19 -11.43 -8.08
C ALA A 223 26.49 -10.07 -8.03
N GLU A 224 25.70 -9.71 -9.05
CA GLU A 224 24.92 -8.48 -9.07
C GLU A 224 23.83 -8.45 -8.00
N CYS A 225 23.16 -9.58 -7.77
CA CYS A 225 22.18 -9.68 -6.68
C CYS A 225 22.84 -9.36 -5.33
N MET A 226 24.02 -9.93 -5.07
CA MET A 226 24.77 -9.67 -3.83
C MET A 226 25.27 -8.23 -3.74
N LEU A 227 25.85 -7.69 -4.82
CA LEU A 227 26.38 -6.32 -4.88
C LEU A 227 25.32 -5.28 -4.51
N ARG A 228 24.08 -5.50 -4.92
CA ARG A 228 22.95 -4.58 -4.70
C ARG A 228 22.12 -4.91 -3.46
N GLY A 229 22.47 -5.96 -2.72
CA GLY A 229 21.71 -6.42 -1.56
C GLY A 229 20.32 -6.96 -1.92
N TRP A 230 20.14 -7.45 -3.13
CA TRP A 230 18.89 -8.01 -3.60
C TRP A 230 18.74 -9.46 -3.13
N ARG A 231 17.53 -9.77 -2.63
CA ARG A 231 17.14 -11.14 -2.25
C ARG A 231 17.11 -12.10 -3.44
N GLY A 232 17.07 -11.60 -4.67
CA GLY A 232 17.04 -12.32 -5.95
C GLY A 232 16.91 -11.29 -7.07
N GLY A 233 17.09 -11.71 -8.32
CA GLY A 233 17.07 -10.81 -9.49
C GLY A 233 16.00 -11.17 -10.50
N LYS A 234 15.58 -10.19 -11.31
CA LYS A 234 14.96 -10.45 -12.61
C LYS A 234 15.96 -10.17 -13.71
N ALA A 235 15.88 -10.94 -14.77
CA ALA A 235 16.76 -10.76 -15.93
C ALA A 235 16.67 -9.32 -16.49
N GLU A 236 15.45 -8.80 -16.66
CA GLU A 236 15.15 -7.43 -17.11
C GLU A 236 15.89 -6.34 -16.31
N TRP A 237 16.20 -6.58 -15.03
CA TRP A 237 16.91 -5.61 -14.20
C TRP A 237 18.37 -5.41 -14.64
N LEU A 238 18.95 -6.38 -15.35
CA LEU A 238 20.28 -6.28 -15.95
C LEU A 238 20.26 -5.42 -17.22
N GLU A 239 19.14 -5.34 -17.94
CA GLU A 239 19.00 -4.56 -19.19
C GLU A 239 19.03 -3.04 -18.99
N GLN A 240 18.65 -2.56 -17.80
CA GLN A 240 18.69 -1.12 -17.43
C GLN A 240 20.10 -0.49 -17.55
N ARG A 241 21.13 -1.30 -17.84
CA ARG A 241 22.50 -0.89 -18.19
C ARG A 241 22.63 -0.27 -19.59
N SER A 242 21.78 -0.64 -20.55
CA SER A 242 22.01 -0.37 -21.97
C SER A 242 21.35 0.91 -22.49
N THR A 243 20.32 1.42 -21.81
CA THR A 243 19.70 2.69 -22.18
C THR A 243 20.22 3.80 -21.27
N PRO A 244 21.08 4.71 -21.75
CA PRO A 244 21.34 5.93 -21.01
C PRO A 244 20.00 6.67 -20.86
N LYS A 245 19.54 6.81 -19.61
CA LYS A 245 18.39 7.65 -19.31
C LYS A 245 18.76 9.08 -19.73
N PRO A 246 18.01 9.73 -20.65
CA PRO A 246 18.30 11.11 -21.00
C PRO A 246 18.29 11.96 -19.72
N PRO A 247 19.17 12.97 -19.60
CA PRO A 247 19.22 13.82 -18.41
C PRO A 247 17.81 14.33 -18.14
N GLY A 248 17.29 14.01 -16.97
CA GLY A 248 15.88 14.12 -16.66
C GLY A 248 15.39 15.55 -16.75
N ARG A 249 14.80 15.93 -17.88
CA ARG A 249 13.86 17.05 -17.93
C ARG A 249 12.68 16.65 -17.05
N MET A 250 12.47 17.38 -15.95
CA MET A 250 11.22 17.22 -15.20
C MET A 250 10.06 17.47 -16.17
N PRO A 251 9.16 16.51 -16.39
CA PRO A 251 8.01 16.73 -17.25
C PRO A 251 7.20 17.86 -16.65
N THR A 252 6.75 18.78 -17.48
CA THR A 252 5.88 19.89 -17.08
C THR A 252 4.56 19.35 -16.49
N GLN A 253 3.84 20.17 -15.72
CA GLN A 253 2.53 19.80 -15.17
C GLN A 253 1.58 19.31 -16.27
N ALA A 254 1.62 19.94 -17.45
CA ALA A 254 0.83 19.57 -18.62
C ALA A 254 1.19 18.17 -19.15
N GLU A 255 2.47 17.84 -19.25
CA GLU A 255 2.95 16.52 -19.71
C GLU A 255 2.61 15.42 -18.70
N ARG A 256 2.65 15.72 -17.39
CA ARG A 256 2.21 14.78 -16.34
C ARG A 256 0.71 14.52 -16.40
N ASN A 257 -0.09 15.56 -16.63
CA ASN A 257 -1.54 15.42 -16.78
C ASN A 257 -1.91 14.69 -18.07
N ALA A 258 -1.18 14.91 -19.17
CA ALA A 258 -1.36 14.21 -20.44
C ALA A 258 -0.99 12.72 -20.35
N ASP A 259 0.11 12.37 -19.66
CA ASP A 259 0.50 10.98 -19.43
C ASP A 259 -0.50 10.25 -18.51
N TRP A 260 -0.97 10.94 -17.46
CA TRP A 260 -1.99 10.43 -16.55
C TRP A 260 -3.33 10.17 -17.25
N THR A 261 -3.78 11.10 -18.10
CA THR A 261 -4.99 10.92 -18.93
C THR A 261 -4.80 9.85 -20.00
N ALA A 262 -3.67 9.81 -20.71
CA ALA A 262 -3.39 8.75 -21.69
C ALA A 262 -3.38 7.35 -21.07
N ARG A 263 -2.91 7.21 -19.82
CA ARG A 263 -2.92 5.96 -19.06
C ARG A 263 -4.32 5.54 -18.61
N LEU A 264 -5.16 6.50 -18.22
CA LEU A 264 -6.54 6.24 -17.81
C LEU A 264 -7.43 5.79 -18.99
N TRP A 265 -7.11 6.20 -20.22
CA TRP A 265 -7.88 5.88 -21.43
C TRP A 265 -7.24 4.85 -22.36
N LYS A 266 -6.25 4.07 -21.90
CA LYS A 266 -5.78 2.88 -22.63
C LYS A 266 -6.92 1.85 -22.77
N GLY A 267 -7.67 1.96 -23.86
CA GLY A 267 -8.76 1.06 -24.24
C GLY A 267 -10.02 1.74 -24.80
N ALA A 268 -10.15 3.05 -24.67
CA ALA A 268 -11.28 3.79 -25.24
C ALA A 268 -10.75 5.06 -25.92
N ALA A 269 -10.61 5.01 -27.24
CA ALA A 269 -10.43 6.23 -28.01
C ALA A 269 -11.63 7.16 -27.71
N PRO A 270 -11.41 8.44 -27.39
CA PRO A 270 -12.51 9.38 -27.27
C PRO A 270 -13.24 9.42 -28.62
N VAL A 271 -14.54 9.11 -28.60
CA VAL A 271 -15.38 9.30 -29.78
C VAL A 271 -15.45 10.80 -30.00
N GLU A 272 -14.74 11.27 -31.01
CA GLU A 272 -14.87 12.63 -31.51
C GLU A 272 -16.29 12.77 -32.07
N LYS A 273 -17.22 13.19 -31.22
CA LYS A 273 -18.53 13.63 -31.68
C LYS A 273 -18.34 15.01 -32.28
N ASP A 274 -18.29 15.05 -33.60
CA ASP A 274 -18.45 16.27 -34.38
C ASP A 274 -19.75 16.95 -33.93
N MET A 275 -19.63 18.01 -33.13
CA MET A 275 -20.77 18.75 -32.59
C MET A 275 -21.28 19.82 -33.55
N GLY A 276 -20.83 19.83 -34.81
CA GLY A 276 -21.31 20.76 -35.82
C GLY A 276 -20.96 22.22 -35.52
N VAL A 277 -20.85 23.02 -36.58
CA VAL A 277 -20.64 24.46 -36.48
C VAL A 277 -21.96 25.11 -36.06
N ILE A 278 -22.00 25.70 -34.87
CA ILE A 278 -23.11 26.57 -34.47
C ILE A 278 -22.93 27.89 -35.22
N ASP A 279 -23.69 28.06 -36.29
CA ASP A 279 -23.73 29.30 -37.06
C ASP A 279 -24.47 30.38 -36.25
N ALA A 280 -23.72 31.36 -35.77
CA ALA A 280 -24.23 32.46 -34.93
C ALA A 280 -24.89 33.59 -35.75
N THR A 281 -25.56 33.26 -36.87
CA THR A 281 -26.18 34.24 -37.77
C THR A 281 -27.64 33.97 -38.10
N ALA A 282 -28.47 33.67 -37.09
CA ALA A 282 -29.91 33.69 -37.23
C ALA A 282 -30.57 34.54 -36.13
N ASN A 283 -31.10 35.69 -36.59
CA ASN A 283 -31.97 36.70 -35.96
C ASN A 283 -32.57 36.44 -34.57
#